data_AF-A0A2J8KVE9-F1
#
_entry.id   AF-A0A2J8KVE9-F1
#
_cell.length_a   1.000
_cell.length_b   1.000
_cell.length_c   1.000
_cell.angle_alpha   90.00
_cell.angle_beta   90.00
_cell.angle_gamma   90.00
#
_symmetry.space_group_name_H-M   'P 1'
#
loop_
_entity.id
_entity.type
_entity.pdbx_description
1 polymer ?
#
loop_
_entity_poly.entity_id
_entity_poly.type
_entity_poly.pdbx_seq_one_letter_code
_entity_poly.pdbx_strand_id
1 'polypeptide(L)'
;GVGKDKQKHISDLENCLSSVKITSFRGYDFYGLKDKTWDEVLETHHKLPTDQLDLKKQQEAVWELFTSECTYFLDHLLVLKMIFMNTLKYLQTREYLLDVDLWRLFANLEELTQTSLGFVNSLFGIIKDYVDASEISSSLDFISVLTKYFRGSLCQSHQTYCLNYSAAIFYLESLRQRDDFGIYLKKQNDAEEETGNFVPSLFVWHN
;
A
#
# COMPACT_ATOMS: atom_id res chain seq x y z
N GLY A 1 -12.59 -20.19 37.62
CA GLY A 1 -11.60 -20.77 36.70
C GLY A 1 -11.53 -19.96 35.42
N VAL A 2 -12.55 -20.04 34.59
CA VAL A 2 -12.60 -19.53 33.19
C VAL A 2 -12.25 -18.04 33.00
N GLY A 3 -12.61 -17.15 33.93
CA GLY A 3 -12.30 -15.71 33.79
C GLY A 3 -10.81 -15.38 33.93
N LYS A 4 -10.06 -16.13 34.74
CA LYS A 4 -8.62 -15.90 34.94
C LYS A 4 -7.79 -16.35 33.73
N ASP A 5 -8.20 -17.44 33.08
CA ASP A 5 -7.50 -17.97 31.90
C ASP A 5 -7.70 -17.06 30.67
N LYS A 6 -8.92 -16.52 30.48
CA LYS A 6 -9.20 -15.52 29.44
C LYS A 6 -8.39 -14.24 29.64
N GLN A 7 -8.35 -13.73 30.87
CA GLN A 7 -7.61 -12.51 31.17
C GLN A 7 -6.11 -12.68 30.95
N LYS A 8 -5.56 -13.84 31.35
CA LYS A 8 -4.16 -14.20 31.08
C LYS A 8 -3.86 -14.27 29.59
N HIS A 9 -4.71 -14.94 28.81
CA HIS A 9 -4.56 -15.03 27.34
C HIS A 9 -4.55 -13.66 26.67
N ILE A 10 -5.44 -12.75 27.11
CA ILE A 10 -5.49 -11.36 26.63
C ILE A 10 -4.20 -10.61 26.94
N SER A 11 -3.70 -10.69 28.18
CA SER A 11 -2.44 -10.03 28.54
C SER A 11 -1.23 -10.61 27.79
N ASP A 12 -1.20 -11.92 27.55
CA ASP A 12 -0.14 -12.56 26.77
C ASP A 12 -0.18 -12.11 25.30
N LEU A 13 -1.37 -11.91 24.72
CA LEU A 13 -1.56 -11.32 23.38
C LEU A 13 -1.05 -9.88 23.31
N GLU A 14 -1.39 -9.03 24.29
CA GLU A 14 -0.90 -7.64 24.36
C GLU A 14 0.64 -7.58 24.45
N ASN A 15 1.24 -8.47 25.24
CA ASN A 15 2.69 -8.61 25.33
C ASN A 15 3.30 -9.06 24.00
N CYS A 16 2.66 -10.03 23.32
CA CYS A 16 3.10 -10.50 22.01
C CYS A 16 3.06 -9.38 20.97
N LEU A 17 1.96 -8.64 20.92
CA LEU A 17 1.76 -7.47 20.06
C LEU A 17 2.78 -6.36 20.31
N SER A 18 3.17 -6.14 21.57
CA SER A 18 4.20 -5.16 21.92
C SER A 18 5.60 -5.55 21.45
N SER A 19 5.83 -6.84 21.17
CA SER A 19 7.10 -7.32 20.61
C SER A 19 7.21 -7.19 19.08
N VAL A 20 6.10 -6.89 18.40
CA VAL A 20 6.05 -6.76 16.94
C VAL A 20 6.81 -5.50 16.54
N LYS A 21 7.84 -5.68 15.72
CA LYS A 21 8.57 -4.56 15.10
C LYS A 21 8.00 -4.29 13.73
N ILE A 22 7.34 -3.15 13.58
CA ILE A 22 6.88 -2.70 12.28
C ILE A 22 8.08 -2.09 11.55
N THR A 23 8.40 -2.68 10.40
CA THR A 23 9.53 -2.22 9.60
C THR A 23 9.10 -0.97 8.84
N SER A 24 9.88 0.10 8.94
CA SER A 24 9.65 1.29 8.12
C SER A 24 9.79 0.93 6.65
N PHE A 25 8.76 1.22 5.87
CA PHE A 25 8.77 1.02 4.42
C PHE A 25 9.06 2.32 3.65
N ARG A 26 9.63 3.34 4.30
CA ARG A 26 10.14 4.56 3.64
C ARG A 26 11.40 4.32 2.79
N GLY A 27 11.81 3.07 2.60
CA GLY A 27 13.01 2.68 1.86
C GLY A 27 12.81 2.56 0.34
N TYR A 28 11.62 2.85 -0.20
CA TYR A 28 11.42 2.89 -1.65
C TYR A 28 11.95 4.21 -2.22
N ASP A 29 12.72 4.14 -3.30
CA ASP A 29 13.32 5.30 -3.96
C ASP A 29 12.28 6.35 -4.41
N PHE A 30 11.07 5.89 -4.76
CA PHE A 30 9.96 6.76 -5.17
C PHE A 30 9.17 7.37 -3.99
N TYR A 31 9.47 7.02 -2.74
CA TYR A 31 8.74 7.54 -1.56
C TYR A 31 8.80 9.07 -1.49
N GLY A 32 9.97 9.66 -1.73
CA GLY A 32 10.15 11.12 -1.69
C GLY A 32 9.61 11.87 -2.90
N LEU A 33 9.02 11.16 -3.86
CA LEU A 33 8.47 11.75 -5.09
C LEU A 33 6.95 11.86 -5.07
N LYS A 34 6.27 11.13 -4.17
CA LYS A 34 4.80 11.07 -4.14
C LYS A 34 4.13 12.44 -3.94
N ASP A 35 4.79 13.33 -3.21
CA ASP A 35 4.30 14.67 -2.86
C ASP A 35 4.88 15.79 -3.75
N LYS A 36 5.64 15.43 -4.80
CA LYS A 36 6.24 16.40 -5.72
C LYS A 36 5.39 16.58 -6.97
N THR A 37 5.44 17.79 -7.52
CA THR A 37 4.92 18.11 -8.84
C THR A 37 5.94 17.78 -9.94
N TRP A 38 5.47 17.69 -11.19
CA TRP A 38 6.36 17.48 -12.33
C TRP A 38 7.40 18.61 -12.48
N ASP A 39 6.98 19.86 -12.28
CA ASP A 39 7.85 21.03 -12.39
C ASP A 39 8.95 21.00 -11.31
N GLU A 40 8.64 20.65 -10.05
CA GLU A 40 9.64 20.51 -8.98
C GLU A 40 10.69 19.42 -9.27
N VAL A 41 10.30 18.34 -9.94
CA VAL A 41 11.22 17.30 -10.38
C VAL A 41 12.13 17.81 -11.49
N LEU A 42 11.59 18.50 -12.49
CA LEU A 42 12.41 19.07 -13.56
C LEU A 42 13.40 20.14 -13.06
N GLU A 43 12.97 20.98 -12.12
CA GLU A 43 13.82 21.98 -11.46
C GLU A 43 15.00 21.33 -10.72
N THR A 44 14.73 20.25 -9.99
CA THR A 44 15.76 19.47 -9.29
C THR A 44 16.81 18.91 -10.26
N HIS A 45 16.43 18.64 -11.50
CA HIS A 45 17.29 18.06 -12.54
C HIS A 45 17.77 19.08 -13.58
N HIS A 46 17.61 20.39 -13.33
CA HIS A 46 18.02 21.48 -14.22
C HIS A 46 17.53 21.34 -15.67
N LYS A 47 16.36 20.72 -15.88
CA LYS A 47 15.74 20.60 -17.20
C LYS A 47 14.85 21.79 -17.49
N LEU A 48 14.99 22.36 -18.69
CA LEU A 48 14.08 23.38 -19.18
C LEU A 48 12.68 22.77 -19.40
N PRO A 49 11.60 23.46 -18.99
CA PRO A 49 10.26 23.05 -19.32
C PRO A 49 10.09 22.90 -20.83
N THR A 50 9.33 21.88 -21.26
CA THR A 50 9.04 21.72 -22.69
C THR A 50 8.13 22.85 -23.17
N ASP A 51 8.55 23.59 -24.20
CA ASP A 51 7.77 24.69 -24.81
C ASP A 51 6.50 24.20 -25.55
N GLN A 52 6.41 22.89 -25.85
CA GLN A 52 5.25 22.30 -26.50
C GLN A 52 4.17 21.95 -25.46
N LEU A 53 3.12 22.78 -25.43
CA LEU A 53 2.01 22.68 -24.47
C LEU A 53 1.38 21.27 -24.39
N ASP A 54 1.20 20.59 -25.53
CA ASP A 54 0.59 19.26 -25.56
C ASP A 54 1.49 18.19 -24.94
N LEU A 55 2.81 18.29 -25.14
CA LEU A 55 3.78 17.37 -24.53
C LEU A 55 3.88 17.60 -23.03
N LYS A 56 3.86 18.88 -22.58
CA LYS A 56 3.85 19.22 -21.14
C LYS A 56 2.64 18.58 -20.44
N LYS A 57 1.44 18.75 -21.00
CA LYS A 57 0.21 18.13 -20.45
C LYS A 57 0.29 16.61 -20.39
N GLN A 58 0.86 15.98 -21.40
CA GLN A 58 1.06 14.53 -21.44
C GLN A 58 2.00 14.07 -20.32
N GLN A 59 3.09 14.80 -20.09
CA GLN A 59 4.05 14.52 -19.01
C GLN A 59 3.42 14.71 -17.63
N GLU A 60 2.69 15.80 -17.42
CA GLU A 60 1.95 16.07 -16.18
C GLU A 60 0.94 14.95 -15.89
N ALA A 61 0.16 14.51 -16.89
CA ALA A 61 -0.80 13.42 -16.70
C ALA A 61 -0.13 12.08 -16.33
N VAL A 62 1.02 11.78 -16.94
CA VAL A 62 1.80 10.58 -16.58
C VAL A 62 2.39 10.70 -15.18
N TRP A 63 2.84 11.89 -14.80
CA TRP A 63 3.33 12.17 -13.47
C TRP A 63 2.23 12.03 -12.41
N GLU A 64 1.04 12.56 -12.67
CA GLU A 64 -0.15 12.38 -11.80
C GLU A 64 -0.53 10.91 -11.66
N LEU A 65 -0.48 10.14 -12.75
CA LEU A 65 -0.70 8.69 -12.69
C LEU A 65 0.35 8.00 -11.81
N PHE A 66 1.62 8.38 -11.95
CA PHE A 66 2.70 7.83 -11.14
C PHE A 66 2.53 8.17 -9.65
N THR A 67 2.30 9.44 -9.29
CA THR A 67 2.17 9.85 -7.89
C THR A 67 0.91 9.28 -7.24
N SER A 68 -0.21 9.19 -7.99
CA SER A 68 -1.42 8.51 -7.50
C SER A 68 -1.21 7.02 -7.25
N GLU A 69 -0.48 6.32 -8.12
CA GLU A 69 -0.12 4.93 -7.89
C GLU A 69 0.88 4.79 -6.72
N CYS A 70 1.82 5.73 -6.54
CA CYS A 70 2.70 5.75 -5.37
C CYS A 70 1.90 5.87 -4.07
N THR A 71 0.93 6.79 -4.01
CA THR A 71 0.03 6.95 -2.86
C THR A 71 -0.78 5.67 -2.62
N TYR A 72 -1.39 5.13 -3.67
CA TYR A 72 -2.14 3.87 -3.59
C TYR A 72 -1.27 2.72 -3.05
N PHE A 73 -0.05 2.57 -3.57
CA PHE A 73 0.85 1.51 -3.15
C PHE A 73 1.38 1.71 -1.72
N LEU A 74 1.98 2.87 -1.44
CA LEU A 74 2.67 3.17 -0.17
C LEU A 74 1.68 3.33 0.97
N ASP A 75 0.67 4.17 0.77
CA ASP A 75 -0.21 4.58 1.85
C ASP A 75 -1.35 3.57 1.99
N HIS A 76 -1.73 2.83 0.94
CA HIS A 76 -2.85 1.88 1.01
C HIS A 76 -2.44 0.41 1.05
N LEU A 77 -1.88 -0.11 -0.04
CA LEU A 77 -1.59 -1.54 -0.12
C LEU A 77 -0.54 -1.97 0.92
N LEU A 78 0.51 -1.16 1.08
CA LEU A 78 1.62 -1.52 1.93
C LEU A 78 1.30 -1.38 3.42
N VAL A 79 0.46 -0.41 3.80
CA VAL A 79 -0.12 -0.32 5.15
C VAL A 79 -0.91 -1.58 5.46
N LEU A 80 -1.87 -1.97 4.60
CA LEU A 80 -2.67 -3.18 4.79
C LEU A 80 -1.80 -4.44 4.90
N LYS A 81 -0.75 -4.54 4.08
CA LYS A 81 0.12 -5.71 4.07
C LYS A 81 1.07 -5.75 5.26
N MET A 82 1.80 -4.67 5.51
CA MET A 82 2.89 -4.63 6.49
C MET A 82 2.40 -4.46 7.92
N ILE A 83 1.37 -3.64 8.13
CA ILE A 83 0.81 -3.39 9.47
C ILE A 83 -0.18 -4.50 9.79
N PHE A 84 -1.22 -4.68 8.99
CA PHE A 84 -2.29 -5.62 9.34
C PHE A 84 -1.92 -7.07 9.00
N MET A 85 -1.76 -7.41 7.73
CA MET A 85 -1.60 -8.81 7.31
C MET A 85 -0.38 -9.50 7.92
N ASN A 86 0.78 -8.85 7.91
CA ASN A 86 2.01 -9.44 8.46
C ASN A 86 1.96 -9.56 9.99
N THR A 87 1.37 -8.61 10.70
CA THR A 87 1.20 -8.73 12.16
C THR A 87 0.25 -9.87 12.49
N LEU A 88 -0.85 -10.02 11.76
CA LEU A 88 -1.75 -11.15 11.95
C LEU A 88 -1.07 -12.49 11.64
N LYS A 89 -0.30 -12.59 10.55
CA LYS A 89 0.54 -13.76 10.26
C LYS A 89 1.51 -14.06 11.42
N TYR A 90 2.17 -13.03 11.96
CA TYR A 90 3.08 -13.19 13.10
C TYR A 90 2.35 -13.73 14.34
N LEU A 91 1.18 -13.18 14.67
CA LEU A 91 0.35 -13.67 15.77
C LEU A 91 -0.05 -15.14 15.58
N GLN A 92 -0.39 -15.53 14.36
CA GLN A 92 -0.72 -16.92 14.03
C GLN A 92 0.48 -17.88 14.23
N THR A 93 1.71 -17.45 13.96
CA THR A 93 2.90 -18.26 14.30
C THR A 93 3.13 -18.44 15.80
N ARG A 94 2.47 -17.61 16.63
CA ARG A 94 2.52 -17.64 18.09
C ARG A 94 1.24 -18.23 18.70
N GLU A 95 0.45 -18.94 17.89
CA GLU A 95 -0.80 -19.60 18.29
C GLU A 95 -1.96 -18.65 18.68
N TYR A 96 -1.90 -17.38 18.28
CA TYR A 96 -3.00 -16.42 18.45
C TYR A 96 -3.78 -16.20 17.16
N LEU A 97 -5.09 -15.97 17.27
CA LEU A 97 -5.99 -15.64 16.14
C LEU A 97 -5.91 -16.65 14.97
N LEU A 98 -5.64 -17.92 15.28
CA LEU A 98 -5.51 -19.01 14.29
C LEU A 98 -6.78 -19.23 13.47
N ASP A 99 -7.93 -18.88 14.03
CA ASP A 99 -9.24 -19.02 13.41
C ASP A 99 -9.58 -17.86 12.45
N VAL A 100 -8.75 -16.81 12.42
CA VAL A 100 -8.92 -15.68 11.49
C VAL A 100 -8.41 -16.07 10.10
N ASP A 101 -9.32 -16.07 9.14
CA ASP A 101 -9.02 -16.38 7.74
C ASP A 101 -8.44 -15.15 7.03
N LEU A 102 -7.15 -15.21 6.71
CA LEU A 102 -6.43 -14.14 6.02
C LEU A 102 -7.01 -13.84 4.64
N TRP A 103 -7.44 -14.85 3.89
CA TRP A 103 -8.00 -14.66 2.55
C TRP A 103 -9.35 -13.96 2.63
N ARG A 104 -10.19 -14.32 3.60
CA ARG A 104 -11.47 -13.63 3.80
C ARG A 104 -11.29 -12.19 4.22
N LEU A 105 -10.19 -11.83 4.89
CA LEU A 105 -9.96 -10.47 5.38
C LEU A 105 -9.23 -9.58 4.36
N PHE A 106 -8.28 -10.14 3.61
CA PHE A 106 -7.39 -9.38 2.72
C PHE A 106 -7.50 -9.78 1.24
N ALA A 107 -8.32 -10.78 0.90
CA ALA A 107 -8.43 -11.32 -0.46
C ALA A 107 -7.04 -11.61 -1.07
N ASN A 108 -6.81 -11.18 -2.31
CA ASN A 108 -5.55 -11.32 -3.03
C ASN A 108 -4.55 -10.17 -2.79
N LEU A 109 -4.57 -9.52 -1.62
CA LEU A 109 -3.71 -8.36 -1.31
C LEU A 109 -2.22 -8.59 -1.62
N GLU A 110 -1.69 -9.81 -1.42
CA GLU A 110 -0.29 -10.10 -1.70
C GLU A 110 0.04 -9.98 -3.19
N GLU A 111 -0.81 -10.55 -4.05
CA GLU A 111 -0.71 -10.45 -5.51
C GLU A 111 -0.90 -8.99 -5.95
N LEU A 112 -1.93 -8.33 -5.43
CA LEU A 112 -2.24 -6.94 -5.75
C LEU A 112 -1.05 -6.02 -5.44
N THR A 113 -0.47 -6.15 -4.24
CA THR A 113 0.73 -5.40 -3.82
C THR A 113 1.92 -5.67 -4.74
N GLN A 114 2.14 -6.91 -5.15
CA GLN A 114 3.24 -7.26 -6.07
C GLN A 114 3.03 -6.66 -7.46
N THR A 115 1.81 -6.74 -8.00
CA THR A 115 1.49 -6.18 -9.32
C THR A 115 1.57 -4.66 -9.34
N SER A 116 1.06 -3.97 -8.33
CA SER A 116 1.16 -2.51 -8.17
C SER A 116 2.62 -2.06 -8.00
N LEU A 117 3.43 -2.75 -7.18
CA LEU A 117 4.86 -2.46 -7.08
C LEU A 117 5.59 -2.57 -8.42
N GLY A 118 5.30 -3.62 -9.19
CA GLY A 118 5.87 -3.79 -10.53
C GLY A 118 5.51 -2.62 -11.45
N PHE A 119 4.25 -2.17 -11.41
CA PHE A 119 3.77 -1.05 -12.18
C PHE A 119 4.45 0.26 -11.80
N VAL A 120 4.47 0.62 -10.51
CA VAL A 120 5.17 1.82 -9.99
C VAL A 120 6.65 1.81 -10.39
N ASN A 121 7.36 0.70 -10.20
CA ASN A 121 8.77 0.61 -10.57
C ASN A 121 9.00 0.77 -12.07
N SER A 122 8.07 0.30 -12.90
CA SER A 122 8.19 0.45 -14.36
C SER A 122 7.94 1.87 -14.81
N LEU A 123 6.95 2.56 -14.22
CA LEU A 123 6.73 3.99 -14.44
C LEU A 123 7.93 4.81 -13.94
N PHE A 124 8.40 4.51 -12.73
CA PHE A 124 9.55 5.18 -12.13
C PHE A 124 10.80 5.04 -12.99
N GLY A 125 11.07 3.84 -13.52
CA GLY A 125 12.20 3.61 -14.43
C GLY A 125 12.14 4.49 -15.68
N ILE A 126 10.99 4.55 -16.35
CA ILE A 126 10.81 5.40 -17.53
C ILE A 126 10.99 6.89 -17.20
N ILE A 127 10.41 7.34 -16.09
CA ILE A 127 10.53 8.74 -15.67
C ILE A 127 11.99 9.07 -15.37
N LYS A 128 12.68 8.19 -14.64
CA LYS A 128 14.09 8.35 -14.32
C LYS A 128 14.96 8.39 -15.59
N ASP A 129 14.76 7.45 -16.50
CA ASP A 129 15.49 7.39 -17.77
C ASP A 129 15.27 8.66 -18.59
N TYR A 130 14.03 9.17 -18.63
CA TYR A 130 13.72 10.43 -19.29
C TYR A 130 14.40 11.61 -18.60
N VAL A 131 14.34 11.70 -17.27
CA VAL A 131 14.93 12.79 -16.50
C VAL A 131 16.46 12.79 -16.61
N ASP A 132 17.10 11.62 -16.60
CA ASP A 132 18.55 11.47 -16.71
C ASP A 132 19.06 11.60 -18.16
N ALA A 133 18.19 11.47 -19.17
CA ALA A 133 18.57 11.63 -20.57
C ALA A 133 19.04 13.06 -20.87
N SER A 134 20.25 13.17 -21.44
CA SER A 134 20.85 14.45 -21.85
C SER A 134 20.19 15.06 -23.11
N GLU A 135 19.40 14.30 -23.85
CA GLU A 135 18.76 14.75 -25.09
C GLU A 135 17.32 15.20 -24.88
N ILE A 136 16.99 16.36 -25.47
CA ILE A 136 15.65 17.00 -25.48
C ILE A 136 14.61 16.14 -26.24
N SER A 137 15.07 15.18 -27.06
CA SER A 137 14.26 14.32 -27.93
C SER A 137 13.84 12.98 -27.30
N SER A 138 14.19 12.70 -26.04
CA SER A 138 13.79 11.45 -25.38
C SER A 138 12.27 11.39 -25.20
N SER A 139 11.61 10.48 -25.92
CA SER A 139 10.17 10.24 -25.77
C SER A 139 9.94 9.30 -24.59
N LEU A 140 9.05 9.65 -23.67
CA LEU A 140 8.58 8.74 -22.63
C LEU A 140 7.77 7.62 -23.30
N ASP A 141 8.29 6.39 -23.35
CA ASP A 141 7.55 5.22 -23.85
C ASP A 141 6.58 4.67 -22.79
N PHE A 142 5.77 5.55 -22.19
CA PHE A 142 4.83 5.15 -21.15
C PHE A 142 3.70 4.26 -21.71
N ILE A 143 3.36 4.40 -23.00
CA ILE A 143 2.32 3.59 -23.66
C ILE A 143 2.67 2.10 -23.62
N SER A 144 3.94 1.73 -23.79
CA SER A 144 4.34 0.32 -23.71
C SER A 144 4.18 -0.23 -22.29
N VAL A 145 4.53 0.55 -21.26
CA VAL A 145 4.31 0.18 -19.85
C VAL A 145 2.83 0.08 -19.53
N LEU A 146 2.01 1.06 -19.90
CA LEU A 146 0.55 0.98 -19.72
C LEU A 146 -0.01 -0.26 -20.41
N THR A 147 0.35 -0.50 -21.67
CA THR A 147 -0.12 -1.66 -22.42
C THR A 147 0.27 -2.97 -21.74
N LYS A 148 1.52 -3.08 -21.24
CA LYS A 148 2.02 -4.27 -20.53
C LYS A 148 1.20 -4.56 -19.28
N TYR A 149 0.95 -3.56 -18.44
CA TYR A 149 0.29 -3.78 -17.15
C TYR A 149 -1.22 -3.90 -17.26
N PHE A 150 -1.87 -3.06 -18.08
CA PHE A 150 -3.33 -3.09 -18.25
C PHE A 150 -3.82 -4.33 -19.02
N ARG A 151 -2.99 -4.90 -19.91
CA ARG A 151 -3.27 -6.22 -20.52
C ARG A 151 -2.75 -7.40 -19.70
N GLY A 152 -1.94 -7.11 -18.69
CA GLY A 152 -1.38 -8.10 -17.77
C GLY A 152 -2.30 -8.35 -16.58
N SER A 153 -1.69 -8.71 -15.45
CA SER A 153 -2.42 -9.08 -14.24
C SER A 153 -2.89 -7.88 -13.40
N LEU A 154 -2.47 -6.64 -13.68
CA LEU A 154 -2.81 -5.48 -12.83
C LEU A 154 -4.33 -5.25 -12.72
N CYS A 155 -5.05 -5.33 -13.85
CA CYS A 155 -6.49 -5.18 -13.85
C CYS A 155 -7.19 -6.39 -13.21
N GLN A 156 -6.68 -7.60 -13.45
CA GLN A 156 -7.26 -8.83 -12.90
C GLN A 156 -7.09 -8.92 -11.38
N SER A 157 -5.93 -8.55 -10.87
CA SER A 157 -5.64 -8.54 -9.43
C SER A 157 -6.53 -7.51 -8.72
N HIS A 158 -6.68 -6.31 -9.28
CA HIS A 158 -7.61 -5.29 -8.79
C HIS A 158 -9.07 -5.77 -8.80
N GLN A 159 -9.53 -6.34 -9.92
CA GLN A 159 -10.90 -6.85 -10.02
C GLN A 159 -11.19 -7.92 -8.97
N THR A 160 -10.24 -8.84 -8.77
CA THR A 160 -10.36 -9.89 -7.76
C THR A 160 -10.47 -9.30 -6.36
N TYR A 161 -9.65 -8.28 -6.03
CA TYR A 161 -9.72 -7.59 -4.75
C TYR A 161 -11.08 -6.91 -4.54
N CYS A 162 -11.55 -6.15 -5.54
CA CYS A 162 -12.83 -5.45 -5.48
C CYS A 162 -14.03 -6.40 -5.35
N LEU A 163 -14.01 -7.55 -6.03
CA LEU A 163 -15.08 -8.55 -5.94
C LEU A 163 -15.20 -9.15 -4.53
N ASN A 164 -14.10 -9.22 -3.79
CA ASN A 164 -14.08 -9.75 -2.43
C ASN A 164 -14.24 -8.66 -1.35
N TYR A 165 -14.19 -7.38 -1.72
CA TYR A 165 -14.21 -6.26 -0.77
C TYR A 165 -15.40 -6.31 0.19
N SER A 166 -16.63 -6.42 -0.34
CA SER A 166 -17.82 -6.45 0.52
C SER A 166 -17.82 -7.64 1.48
N ALA A 167 -17.40 -8.82 1.00
CA ALA A 167 -17.31 -10.01 1.85
C ALA A 167 -16.25 -9.86 2.94
N ALA A 168 -15.13 -9.19 2.64
CA ALA A 168 -14.07 -8.90 3.60
C ALA A 168 -14.54 -7.92 4.68
N ILE A 169 -15.29 -6.88 4.32
CA ILE A 169 -15.87 -5.95 5.29
C ILE A 169 -16.84 -6.67 6.22
N PHE A 170 -17.76 -7.49 5.70
CA PHE A 170 -18.67 -8.28 6.55
C PHE A 170 -17.92 -9.22 7.49
N TYR A 171 -16.85 -9.86 7.01
CA TYR A 171 -16.03 -10.72 7.85
C TYR A 171 -15.31 -9.91 8.94
N LEU A 172 -14.76 -8.75 8.59
CA LEU A 172 -14.12 -7.84 9.52
C LEU A 172 -15.08 -7.39 10.64
N GLU A 173 -16.30 -6.97 10.28
CA GLU A 173 -17.32 -6.57 11.24
C GLU A 173 -17.68 -7.69 12.22
N SER A 174 -17.71 -8.94 11.75
CA SER A 174 -17.95 -10.10 12.62
C SER A 174 -16.82 -10.33 13.62
N LEU A 175 -15.56 -10.08 13.21
CA LEU A 175 -14.39 -10.22 14.07
C LEU A 175 -14.27 -9.09 15.09
N ARG A 176 -14.69 -7.86 14.73
CA ARG A 176 -14.66 -6.68 15.62
C ARG A 176 -15.45 -6.85 16.91
N GLN A 177 -16.40 -7.78 16.96
CA GLN A 177 -17.19 -8.09 18.17
C GLN A 177 -16.41 -8.92 19.20
N ARG A 178 -15.20 -9.40 18.85
CA ARG A 178 -14.37 -10.21 19.74
C ARG A 178 -13.33 -9.36 20.45
N ASP A 179 -13.16 -9.60 21.75
CA ASP A 179 -12.21 -8.87 22.59
C ASP A 179 -10.76 -9.04 22.11
N ASP A 180 -10.37 -10.26 21.74
CA ASP A 180 -9.00 -10.59 21.28
C ASP A 180 -8.64 -9.88 19.97
N PHE A 181 -9.57 -9.88 19.01
CA PHE A 181 -9.39 -9.19 17.74
C PHE A 181 -9.45 -7.66 17.91
N GLY A 182 -10.30 -7.15 18.81
CA GLY A 182 -10.35 -5.73 19.16
C GLY A 182 -9.02 -5.18 19.67
N ILE A 183 -8.29 -5.96 20.48
CA ILE A 183 -6.94 -5.59 20.94
C ILE A 183 -5.94 -5.54 19.79
N TYR A 184 -5.97 -6.55 18.91
CA TYR A 184 -5.13 -6.57 17.71
C TYR A 184 -5.32 -5.32 16.85
N LEU A 185 -6.58 -4.94 16.62
CA LEU A 185 -6.94 -3.77 15.81
C LEU A 185 -6.50 -2.46 16.45
N LYS A 186 -6.74 -2.30 17.75
CA LYS A 186 -6.30 -1.12 18.49
C LYS A 186 -4.79 -0.93 18.33
N LYS A 187 -4.02 -2.01 18.49
CA LYS A 187 -2.56 -1.94 18.33
C LYS A 187 -2.14 -1.56 16.91
N GLN A 188 -2.85 -2.01 15.88
CA GLN A 188 -2.55 -1.64 14.49
C GLN A 188 -2.79 -0.15 14.24
N ASN A 189 -3.86 0.42 14.80
CA ASN A 189 -4.17 1.85 14.67
C ASN A 189 -3.11 2.71 15.38
N ASP A 190 -2.68 2.32 16.58
CA ASP A 190 -1.62 3.04 17.31
C ASP A 190 -0.30 3.02 16.51
N ALA A 191 0.03 1.87 15.93
CA ALA A 191 1.19 1.71 15.07
C ALA A 191 1.13 2.53 13.77
N GLU A 192 -0.04 2.66 13.17
CA GLU A 192 -0.26 3.50 11.99
C GLU A 192 0.07 4.96 12.30
N GLU A 193 -0.47 5.50 13.41
CA GLU A 193 -0.21 6.86 13.87
C GLU A 193 1.29 7.12 14.13
N GLU A 194 1.98 6.15 14.76
CA GLU A 194 3.43 6.22 15.00
C GLU A 194 4.27 6.23 13.71
N THR A 195 3.79 5.56 12.64
CA THR A 195 4.51 5.50 11.35
C THR A 195 4.30 6.71 10.43
N GLY A 196 3.32 7.56 10.75
CA GLY A 196 2.99 8.77 9.99
C GLY A 196 2.44 8.48 8.58
N ASN A 197 1.86 7.30 8.36
CA ASN A 197 1.20 6.95 7.11
C ASN A 197 -0.28 7.35 7.20
N PHE A 198 -0.78 8.08 6.20
CA PHE A 198 -2.15 8.59 6.19
C PHE A 198 -3.12 7.51 5.69
N VAL A 199 -4.27 7.43 6.36
CA VAL A 199 -5.30 6.40 6.20
C VAL A 199 -5.72 6.20 4.73
N PRO A 200 -5.77 4.95 4.23
CA PRO A 200 -6.61 4.57 3.09
C PRO A 200 -8.06 4.68 3.49
N SER A 201 -8.78 5.54 2.79
CA SER A 201 -10.23 5.63 2.85
C SER A 201 -10.97 4.29 2.65
N LEU A 202 -10.29 3.24 2.17
CA LEU A 202 -10.81 1.87 2.02
C LEU A 202 -10.99 1.10 3.33
N PHE A 203 -10.34 1.50 4.43
CA PHE A 203 -10.57 0.96 5.77
C PHE A 203 -10.56 2.10 6.78
N VAL A 204 -11.41 3.11 6.60
CA VAL A 204 -11.66 4.08 7.67
C VAL A 204 -12.26 3.31 8.84
N TRP A 205 -11.40 3.00 9.81
CA TRP A 205 -11.67 2.31 11.06
C TRP A 205 -12.48 3.15 12.05
N HIS A 206 -13.17 4.19 11.59
CA HIS A 206 -13.98 5.08 12.40
C HIS A 206 -15.41 5.15 11.87
N ASN A 207 -16.34 5.15 12.82
CA ASN A 207 -17.72 5.61 12.64
C ASN A 207 -17.79 6.86 11.76
#